data_AF-A0A956E5X0-F1
#
_entry.id   AF-A0A956E5X0-F1
#
_cell.length_a   1.000
_cell.length_b   1.000
_cell.length_c   1.000
_cell.angle_alpha   90.00
_cell.angle_beta   90.00
_cell.angle_gamma   90.00
#
_symmetry.space_group_name_H-M   'P 1'
#
loop_
_entity.id
_entity.type
_entity.pdbx_description
1 polymer ?
#
loop_
_entity_poly.entity_id
_entity_poly.type
_entity_poly.pdbx_seq_one_letter_code
_entity_poly.pdbx_strand_id
1 'polypeptide(L)'
;MSPWSSRVVALASLSVLSLVGCDDDAASPPLAMAAVSSNTRVEELTQLTERVAFKRHELESREHVSWELPSKPRDRACPRLAKGETEADQLILLARDARVDSRKLLPLRLTRQLTSRDFDALEPHYAADSKAGAKRRVRSKRDGELALEKLDRIGRRRFAAVFHVTHYVEPHFFHDPKKRKPEWGAGWMMGWIAIHELGEPEALCQWSIDVRSDTSNASLARRLRETTRHELTSDLGKRFREAGMRALRQLESGLSKPER
;
A
#
# COMPACT_ATOMS: atom_id res chain seq x y z
N MET A 1 6.56 32.76 18.81
CA MET A 1 5.23 33.24 19.25
C MET A 1 4.90 34.46 18.41
N SER A 2 4.04 34.30 17.41
CA SER A 2 3.62 35.37 16.49
C SER A 2 2.13 35.18 16.21
N PRO A 3 1.25 36.14 16.53
CA PRO A 3 -0.17 36.07 16.22
C PRO A 3 -0.50 36.98 15.02
N TRP A 4 -1.08 36.43 13.97
CA TRP A 4 -1.76 37.19 12.91
C TRP A 4 -3.22 36.70 12.94
N SER A 5 -4.14 37.38 13.65
CA SER A 5 -4.82 38.63 13.33
C SER A 5 -5.69 38.57 12.07
N SER A 6 -6.97 38.39 12.32
CA SER A 6 -8.11 38.44 11.42
C SER A 6 -8.24 39.77 10.68
N ARG A 7 -8.66 39.74 9.42
CA ARG A 7 -9.49 40.82 8.84
C ARG A 7 -10.61 40.23 7.99
N VAL A 8 -11.80 40.41 8.53
CA VAL A 8 -13.09 40.39 7.85
C VAL A 8 -13.17 41.61 6.94
N VAL A 9 -13.59 41.43 5.69
CA VAL A 9 -14.08 42.52 4.84
C VAL A 9 -15.47 42.13 4.38
N ALA A 10 -16.44 42.88 4.87
CA ALA A 10 -17.79 42.95 4.33
C ALA A 10 -17.81 44.06 3.26
N LEU A 11 -18.47 43.81 2.13
CA LEU A 11 -18.99 44.86 1.26
C LEU A 11 -20.36 44.41 0.73
N ALA A 12 -21.37 45.20 1.12
CA ALA A 12 -22.68 45.35 0.52
C ALA A 12 -22.54 45.86 -0.94
N SER A 13 -23.53 46.06 -1.81
CA SER A 13 -24.98 45.92 -1.88
C SER A 13 -25.38 46.27 -3.32
N LEU A 14 -26.63 45.96 -3.70
CA LEU A 14 -27.48 46.66 -4.68
C LEU A 14 -27.25 46.45 -6.21
N SER A 15 -28.17 45.65 -6.76
CA SER A 15 -29.15 45.98 -7.81
C SER A 15 -28.75 46.84 -9.02
N VAL A 16 -28.96 46.32 -10.23
CA VAL A 16 -29.66 47.01 -11.34
C VAL A 16 -30.27 45.97 -12.29
N LEU A 17 -31.59 46.04 -12.51
CA LEU A 17 -32.26 45.48 -13.67
C LEU A 17 -31.87 46.26 -14.93
N SER A 18 -31.55 45.57 -16.03
CA SER A 18 -31.67 46.15 -17.38
C SER A 18 -32.22 45.09 -18.33
N LEU A 19 -33.37 45.43 -18.89
CA LEU A 19 -33.98 44.85 -20.08
C LEU A 19 -33.35 45.48 -21.33
N VAL A 20 -33.57 44.80 -22.46
CA VAL A 20 -33.50 45.24 -23.87
C VAL A 20 -32.30 44.73 -24.67
N GLY A 21 -32.61 44.00 -25.75
CA GLY A 21 -31.72 43.69 -26.87
C GLY A 21 -32.18 42.46 -27.65
N CYS A 22 -33.17 42.62 -28.54
CA CYS A 22 -33.46 41.66 -29.62
C CYS A 22 -32.48 41.86 -30.79
N ASP A 23 -32.38 40.81 -31.61
CA ASP A 23 -31.77 40.70 -32.94
C ASP A 23 -30.28 40.29 -32.99
N ASP A 24 -30.01 39.03 -33.30
CA ASP A 24 -29.64 38.66 -34.69
C ASP A 24 -29.52 37.13 -34.85
N ASP A 25 -30.02 36.65 -35.99
CA ASP A 25 -30.00 35.27 -36.47
C ASP A 25 -28.58 34.72 -36.57
N ALA A 26 -28.17 33.93 -35.58
CA ALA A 26 -27.10 32.96 -35.73
C ALA A 26 -27.66 31.59 -35.35
N ALA A 27 -27.84 30.73 -36.37
CA ALA A 27 -28.23 29.34 -36.24
C ALA A 27 -27.37 28.63 -35.20
N SER A 28 -27.86 28.62 -33.95
CA SER A 28 -27.25 27.90 -32.86
C SER A 28 -27.51 26.41 -33.12
N PRO A 29 -26.48 25.56 -33.11
CA PRO A 29 -26.70 24.12 -33.20
C PRO A 29 -27.64 23.67 -32.08
N PRO A 30 -28.51 22.67 -32.30
CA PRO A 30 -29.57 22.34 -31.37
C PRO A 30 -29.00 21.93 -30.01
N LEU A 31 -29.26 22.74 -28.97
CA LEU A 31 -28.92 22.50 -27.56
C LEU A 31 -29.37 21.11 -27.06
N ALA A 32 -30.40 20.53 -27.67
CA ALA A 32 -30.91 19.20 -27.36
C ALA A 32 -29.91 18.07 -27.68
N MET A 33 -29.10 18.18 -28.74
CA MET A 33 -28.14 17.12 -29.10
C MET A 33 -26.89 17.13 -28.21
N ALA A 34 -26.47 18.32 -27.75
CA ALA A 34 -25.34 18.45 -26.83
C ALA A 34 -25.66 17.86 -25.44
N ALA A 35 -26.89 18.04 -24.94
CA ALA A 35 -27.32 17.50 -23.64
C ALA A 35 -27.43 15.96 -23.62
N VAL A 36 -27.82 15.32 -24.72
CA VAL A 36 -27.87 13.85 -24.84
C VAL A 36 -26.46 13.25 -24.89
N SER A 37 -25.53 13.91 -25.57
CA SER A 37 -24.11 13.52 -25.62
C SER A 37 -23.39 13.69 -24.28
N SER A 38 -23.71 14.73 -23.50
CA SER A 38 -23.14 14.91 -22.16
C SER A 38 -23.66 13.86 -21.17
N ASN A 39 -24.95 13.49 -21.24
CA ASN A 39 -25.54 12.52 -20.33
C ASN A 39 -25.00 11.10 -20.56
N THR A 40 -24.88 10.68 -21.82
CA THR A 40 -24.27 9.37 -22.17
C THR A 40 -22.82 9.25 -21.71
N ARG A 41 -22.02 10.32 -21.86
CA ARG A 41 -20.63 10.35 -21.38
C ARG A 41 -20.52 10.24 -19.86
N VAL A 42 -21.41 10.90 -19.12
CA VAL A 42 -21.46 10.82 -17.64
C VAL A 42 -21.87 9.43 -17.18
N GLU A 43 -22.84 8.82 -17.86
CA GLU A 43 -23.28 7.46 -17.57
C GLU A 43 -22.18 6.42 -17.84
N GLU A 44 -21.49 6.51 -18.98
CA GLU A 44 -20.34 5.64 -19.30
C GLU A 44 -19.24 5.72 -18.23
N LEU A 45 -18.87 6.93 -17.80
CA LEU A 45 -17.85 7.13 -16.76
C LEU A 45 -18.29 6.60 -15.40
N THR A 46 -19.59 6.68 -15.10
CA THR A 46 -20.17 6.15 -13.86
C THR A 46 -20.11 4.63 -13.86
N GLN A 47 -20.57 3.99 -14.93
CA GLN A 47 -20.49 2.52 -15.08
C GLN A 47 -19.03 2.04 -15.02
N LEU A 48 -18.10 2.74 -15.66
CA LEU A 48 -16.68 2.39 -15.63
C LEU A 48 -16.07 2.54 -14.22
N THR A 49 -16.42 3.62 -13.52
CA THR A 49 -16.05 3.82 -12.11
C THR A 49 -16.51 2.66 -11.23
N GLU A 50 -17.75 2.23 -11.39
CA GLU A 50 -18.32 1.13 -10.62
C GLU A 50 -17.64 -0.20 -10.94
N ARG A 51 -17.34 -0.48 -12.21
CA ARG A 51 -16.58 -1.66 -12.61
C ARG A 51 -15.18 -1.69 -12.00
N VAL A 52 -14.47 -0.57 -12.03
CA VAL A 52 -13.12 -0.45 -11.41
C VAL A 52 -13.22 -0.65 -9.89
N ALA A 53 -14.19 -0.02 -9.23
CA ALA A 53 -14.39 -0.15 -7.79
C ALA A 53 -14.75 -1.59 -7.38
N PHE A 54 -15.66 -2.22 -8.12
CA PHE A 54 -16.04 -3.62 -7.92
C PHE A 54 -14.85 -4.56 -8.09
N LYS A 55 -14.10 -4.43 -9.20
CA LYS A 55 -12.95 -5.28 -9.47
C LYS A 55 -11.85 -5.11 -8.41
N ARG A 56 -11.60 -3.87 -7.97
CA ARG A 56 -10.68 -3.61 -6.86
C ARG A 56 -11.13 -4.31 -5.58
N HIS A 57 -12.40 -4.18 -5.21
CA HIS A 57 -12.93 -4.82 -4.00
C HIS A 57 -12.85 -6.35 -4.07
N GLU A 58 -13.10 -6.94 -5.24
CA GLU A 58 -12.94 -8.38 -5.51
C GLU A 58 -11.48 -8.84 -5.29
N LEU A 59 -10.49 -8.04 -5.70
CA LEU A 59 -9.09 -8.38 -5.48
C LEU A 59 -8.66 -8.18 -4.02
N GLU A 60 -9.08 -7.08 -3.39
CA GLU A 60 -8.81 -6.84 -1.98
C GLU A 60 -9.42 -7.96 -1.12
N SER A 61 -10.63 -8.43 -1.39
CA SER A 61 -11.25 -9.53 -0.63
C SER A 61 -10.50 -10.85 -0.75
N ARG A 62 -9.91 -11.16 -1.92
CA ARG A 62 -9.03 -12.32 -2.12
C ARG A 62 -7.75 -12.25 -1.27
N GLU A 63 -7.25 -11.06 -0.98
CA GLU A 63 -6.05 -10.85 -0.14
C GLU A 63 -6.36 -10.99 1.37
N HIS A 64 -7.64 -10.85 1.77
CA HIS A 64 -8.10 -10.92 3.16
C HIS A 64 -8.34 -12.36 3.68
N VAL A 65 -7.91 -13.38 2.94
CA VAL A 65 -7.93 -14.78 3.42
C VAL A 65 -7.15 -14.86 4.74
N SER A 66 -7.68 -15.65 5.68
CA SER A 66 -6.98 -15.92 6.94
C SER A 66 -5.79 -16.84 6.66
N TRP A 67 -4.67 -16.25 6.26
CA TRP A 67 -3.40 -16.96 6.11
C TRP A 67 -3.06 -17.64 7.43
N GLU A 68 -2.72 -18.92 7.45
CA GLU A 68 -2.30 -19.57 8.69
C GLU A 68 -0.83 -19.26 8.97
N LEU A 69 -0.50 -19.07 10.26
CA LEU A 69 0.90 -19.09 10.65
C LEU A 69 1.38 -20.54 10.49
N PRO A 70 2.53 -20.79 9.86
CA PRO A 70 2.95 -22.15 9.65
C PRO A 70 3.10 -22.91 10.96
N SER A 71 2.44 -24.07 11.05
CA SER A 71 2.42 -24.93 12.24
C SER A 71 3.79 -25.50 12.58
N LYS A 72 4.70 -25.57 11.60
CA LYS A 72 6.08 -26.03 11.77
C LYS A 72 7.04 -24.90 11.43
N PRO A 73 7.74 -24.31 12.41
CA PRO A 73 8.70 -23.23 12.20
C PRO A 73 10.03 -23.79 11.64
N ARG A 74 9.98 -24.42 10.46
CA ARG A 74 11.17 -24.86 9.74
C ARG A 74 11.16 -24.24 8.36
N ASP A 75 12.35 -23.83 7.91
CA ASP A 75 12.54 -23.40 6.54
C ASP A 75 12.17 -24.55 5.60
N ARG A 76 11.31 -24.26 4.63
CA ARG A 76 10.79 -25.23 3.67
C ARG A 76 10.88 -24.61 2.29
N ALA A 77 11.63 -25.27 1.40
CA ALA A 77 11.70 -24.88 -0.01
C ALA A 77 10.34 -25.03 -0.69
N CYS A 78 10.10 -24.23 -1.73
CA CYS A 78 8.85 -24.31 -2.49
C CYS A 78 8.79 -25.59 -3.32
N PRO A 79 7.59 -26.20 -3.46
CA PRO A 79 7.36 -27.14 -4.54
C PRO A 79 7.63 -26.41 -5.88
N ARG A 80 7.78 -27.16 -6.97
CA ARG A 80 7.87 -26.57 -8.31
C ARG A 80 6.61 -25.76 -8.62
N LEU A 81 6.66 -24.47 -8.33
CA LEU A 81 5.77 -23.46 -8.88
C LEU A 81 6.01 -23.49 -10.40
N ALA A 82 4.95 -23.47 -11.21
CA ALA A 82 5.08 -23.71 -12.65
C ALA A 82 6.13 -22.77 -13.26
N LYS A 83 6.98 -23.30 -14.14
CA LYS A 83 8.10 -22.55 -14.75
C LYS A 83 7.56 -21.25 -15.38
N GLY A 84 7.89 -20.11 -14.79
CA GLY A 84 7.49 -18.78 -15.28
C GLY A 84 6.50 -18.01 -14.39
N GLU A 85 5.94 -18.63 -13.35
CA GLU A 85 4.98 -17.97 -12.43
C GLU A 85 5.63 -17.28 -11.21
N THR A 86 6.96 -17.33 -11.10
CA THR A 86 7.72 -16.93 -9.89
C THR A 86 8.56 -15.67 -10.05
N GLU A 87 8.42 -14.89 -11.13
CA GLU A 87 9.03 -13.56 -11.10
C GLU A 87 8.42 -12.77 -9.92
N ALA A 88 9.26 -12.14 -9.10
CA ALA A 88 8.80 -11.37 -7.93
C ALA A 88 7.73 -10.30 -8.28
N ASP A 89 7.66 -9.88 -9.54
CA ASP A 89 6.64 -8.96 -10.08
C ASP A 89 5.25 -9.61 -10.23
N GLN A 90 5.16 -10.93 -10.08
CA GLN A 90 3.94 -11.73 -10.10
C GLN A 90 3.46 -12.14 -8.71
N LEU A 91 4.26 -11.94 -7.65
CA LEU A 91 3.86 -12.19 -6.28
C LEU A 91 3.19 -10.95 -5.67
N ILE A 92 2.05 -11.15 -5.00
CA ILE A 92 1.48 -10.12 -4.13
C ILE A 92 2.24 -10.14 -2.82
N LEU A 93 2.80 -9.00 -2.38
CA LEU A 93 3.50 -8.92 -1.10
C LEU A 93 2.52 -8.44 -0.02
N LEU A 94 2.27 -9.28 0.97
CA LEU A 94 1.38 -8.97 2.09
C LEU A 94 2.14 -8.99 3.41
N ALA A 95 1.61 -8.32 4.42
CA ALA A 95 2.20 -8.31 5.75
C ALA A 95 1.11 -8.56 6.79
N ARG A 96 1.39 -9.52 7.68
CA ARG A 96 0.51 -9.93 8.76
C ARG A 96 1.24 -9.83 10.09
N ASP A 97 0.54 -9.24 11.04
CA ASP A 97 0.94 -9.26 12.44
C ASP A 97 0.51 -10.60 13.06
N ALA A 98 1.47 -11.51 13.24
CA ALA A 98 1.25 -12.86 13.75
C ALA A 98 1.74 -13.01 15.21
N ARG A 99 1.90 -11.90 15.92
CA ARG A 99 2.32 -11.89 17.33
C ARG A 99 1.19 -12.41 18.22
N VAL A 100 1.57 -13.19 19.24
CA VAL A 100 0.63 -13.67 20.29
C VAL A 100 0.15 -12.51 21.15
N ASP A 101 1.01 -11.52 21.42
CA ASP A 101 0.66 -10.33 22.18
C ASP A 101 0.05 -9.24 21.27
N SER A 102 -1.28 -9.13 21.31
CA SER A 102 -2.05 -8.14 20.56
C SER A 102 -2.12 -6.76 21.24
N ARG A 103 -1.54 -6.58 22.44
CA ARG A 103 -1.64 -5.31 23.20
C ARG A 103 -0.96 -4.14 22.52
N LYS A 104 0.04 -4.41 21.67
CA LYS A 104 0.72 -3.40 20.86
C LYS A 104 0.62 -3.82 19.41
N LEU A 105 -0.17 -3.13 18.60
CA LEU A 105 -0.24 -3.36 17.15
C LEU A 105 1.10 -3.04 16.46
N LEU A 106 1.40 -3.73 15.37
CA LEU A 106 2.57 -3.41 14.57
C LEU A 106 2.36 -2.00 13.99
N PRO A 107 3.35 -1.09 14.10
CA PRO A 107 3.24 0.25 13.55
C PRO A 107 2.80 0.21 12.08
N LEU A 108 1.71 0.91 11.73
CA LEU A 108 1.14 0.92 10.37
C LEU A 108 2.18 1.21 9.28
N ARG A 109 3.16 2.07 9.59
CA ARG A 109 4.27 2.41 8.68
C ARG A 109 5.13 1.19 8.35
N LEU A 110 5.40 0.30 9.31
CA LEU A 110 6.12 -0.95 9.07
C LEU A 110 5.30 -1.86 8.17
N THR A 111 4.01 -2.07 8.48
CA THR A 111 3.13 -2.90 7.65
C THR A 111 3.11 -2.42 6.21
N ARG A 112 2.91 -1.10 5.98
CA ARG A 112 2.93 -0.47 4.64
C ARG A 112 4.29 -0.52 3.92
N GLN A 113 5.38 -0.70 4.65
CA GLN A 113 6.72 -0.88 4.07
C GLN A 113 6.93 -2.31 3.59
N LEU A 114 6.27 -3.29 4.21
CA LEU A 114 6.39 -4.70 3.88
C LEU A 114 5.44 -5.13 2.76
N THR A 115 4.27 -4.50 2.63
CA THR A 115 3.30 -4.80 1.57
C THR A 115 3.72 -4.25 0.21
N SER A 116 3.23 -4.89 -0.85
CA SER A 116 3.25 -4.31 -2.19
C SER A 116 2.30 -3.12 -2.23
N ARG A 117 2.56 -2.23 -3.19
CA ARG A 117 1.79 -1.00 -3.42
C ARG A 117 1.06 -1.09 -4.75
N ASP A 118 0.55 -2.29 -5.07
CA ASP A 118 -0.02 -2.59 -6.37
C ASP A 118 -1.23 -1.67 -6.66
N PHE A 119 -2.05 -1.40 -5.64
CA PHE A 119 -3.18 -0.48 -5.75
C PHE A 119 -2.79 1.01 -5.74
N ASP A 120 -1.61 1.38 -5.23
CA ASP A 120 -1.14 2.78 -5.26
C ASP A 120 -0.89 3.22 -6.71
N ALA A 121 -0.55 2.29 -7.60
CA ALA A 121 -0.39 2.57 -9.03
C ALA A 121 -1.71 2.94 -9.73
N LEU A 122 -2.86 2.79 -9.06
CA LEU A 122 -4.17 3.23 -9.54
C LEU A 122 -4.48 4.68 -9.16
N GLU A 123 -3.80 5.26 -8.16
CA GLU A 123 -4.05 6.63 -7.69
C GLU A 123 -4.06 7.68 -8.82
N PRO A 124 -3.12 7.66 -9.79
CA PRO A 124 -3.10 8.65 -10.87
C PRO A 124 -4.31 8.59 -11.82
N HIS A 125 -5.07 7.49 -11.80
CA HIS A 125 -6.21 7.26 -12.69
C HIS A 125 -7.54 7.77 -12.10
N TYR A 126 -7.53 8.12 -10.82
CA TYR A 126 -8.69 8.70 -10.14
C TYR A 126 -8.68 10.23 -10.21
N ALA A 127 -9.87 10.81 -10.13
CA ALA A 127 -10.03 12.25 -10.05
C ALA A 127 -9.47 12.80 -8.72
N ALA A 128 -8.77 13.94 -8.77
CA ALA A 128 -8.07 14.50 -7.62
C ALA A 128 -9.00 14.97 -6.49
N ASP A 129 -10.25 15.28 -6.81
CA ASP A 129 -11.33 15.64 -5.87
C ASP A 129 -11.94 14.41 -5.18
N SER A 130 -11.55 13.20 -5.60
CA SER A 130 -12.06 11.97 -5.04
C SER A 130 -11.38 11.64 -3.71
N LYS A 131 -12.12 11.76 -2.60
CA LYS A 131 -11.63 11.41 -1.27
C LYS A 131 -11.48 9.90 -1.10
N ALA A 132 -10.45 9.47 -0.36
CA ALA A 132 -10.32 8.09 0.10
C ALA A 132 -11.58 7.68 0.89
N GLY A 133 -12.25 6.60 0.46
CA GLY A 133 -13.48 6.08 1.07
C GLY A 133 -14.79 6.48 0.37
N ALA A 134 -14.80 7.54 -0.46
CA ALA A 134 -15.89 7.77 -1.41
C ALA A 134 -15.67 6.90 -2.67
N LYS A 135 -16.73 6.59 -3.44
CA LYS A 135 -16.60 5.90 -4.75
C LYS A 135 -15.57 6.66 -5.59
N ARG A 136 -14.37 6.08 -5.74
CA ARG A 136 -13.26 6.74 -6.40
C ARG A 136 -13.54 6.92 -7.88
N ARG A 137 -13.84 8.14 -8.30
CA ARG A 137 -14.25 8.41 -9.69
C ARG A 137 -13.04 8.35 -10.61
N VAL A 138 -13.17 7.63 -11.71
CA VAL A 138 -12.13 7.63 -12.76
C VAL A 138 -12.15 8.98 -13.47
N ARG A 139 -10.96 9.51 -13.81
CA ARG A 139 -10.84 10.85 -14.42
C ARG A 139 -11.33 10.87 -15.87
N SER A 140 -11.13 9.77 -16.60
CA SER A 140 -11.54 9.62 -18.00
C SER A 140 -11.78 8.16 -18.35
N LYS A 141 -12.40 7.93 -19.52
CA LYS A 141 -12.62 6.58 -20.06
C LYS A 141 -11.29 5.82 -20.21
N ARG A 142 -10.28 6.48 -20.79
CA ARG A 142 -8.92 5.92 -20.92
C ARG A 142 -8.30 5.58 -19.57
N ASP A 143 -8.43 6.45 -18.57
CA ASP A 143 -7.88 6.19 -17.23
C ASP A 143 -8.59 4.99 -16.57
N GLY A 144 -9.90 4.85 -16.75
CA GLY A 144 -10.65 3.70 -16.26
C GLY A 144 -10.30 2.38 -16.97
N GLU A 145 -10.09 2.40 -18.28
CA GLU A 145 -9.61 1.23 -19.05
C GLU A 145 -8.20 0.81 -18.60
N LEU A 146 -7.28 1.77 -18.41
CA LEU A 146 -5.94 1.50 -17.88
C LEU A 146 -5.97 0.98 -16.44
N ALA A 147 -6.90 1.48 -15.62
CA ALA A 147 -7.09 0.97 -14.25
C ALA A 147 -7.58 -0.48 -14.27
N LEU A 148 -8.54 -0.83 -15.14
CA LEU A 148 -9.01 -2.20 -15.33
C LEU A 148 -7.89 -3.12 -15.80
N GLU A 149 -7.10 -2.70 -16.79
CA GLU A 149 -5.97 -3.51 -17.29
C GLU A 149 -4.92 -3.78 -16.19
N LYS A 150 -4.66 -2.81 -15.32
CA LYS A 150 -3.81 -2.99 -14.13
C LYS A 150 -4.43 -3.97 -13.14
N LEU A 151 -5.72 -3.82 -12.84
CA LEU A 151 -6.44 -4.72 -11.95
C LEU A 151 -6.49 -6.15 -12.51
N ASP A 152 -6.69 -6.33 -13.81
CA ASP A 152 -6.69 -7.65 -14.44
C ASP A 152 -5.30 -8.32 -14.36
N ARG A 153 -4.21 -7.54 -14.51
CA ARG A 153 -2.86 -8.04 -14.29
C ARG A 153 -2.63 -8.50 -12.85
N ILE A 154 -3.08 -7.71 -11.87
CA ILE A 154 -3.03 -8.09 -10.45
C ILE A 154 -3.89 -9.35 -10.22
N GLY A 155 -5.08 -9.41 -10.81
CA GLY A 155 -6.02 -10.51 -10.64
C GLY A 155 -5.56 -11.85 -11.20
N ARG A 156 -4.66 -11.85 -12.18
CA ARG A 156 -4.02 -13.06 -12.75
C ARG A 156 -2.96 -13.65 -11.84
N ARG A 157 -2.46 -12.90 -10.86
CA ARG A 157 -1.50 -13.42 -9.89
C ARG A 157 -2.18 -14.53 -9.10
N ARG A 158 -1.47 -15.63 -8.92
CA ARG A 158 -1.96 -16.83 -8.22
C ARG A 158 -1.39 -16.97 -6.82
N PHE A 159 -0.25 -16.34 -6.56
CA PHE A 159 0.48 -16.52 -5.31
C PHE A 159 0.66 -15.20 -4.57
N ALA A 160 0.68 -15.30 -3.24
CA ALA A 160 1.03 -14.20 -2.34
C ALA A 160 2.23 -14.61 -1.48
N ALA A 161 3.19 -13.70 -1.32
CA ALA A 161 4.25 -13.81 -0.32
C ALA A 161 3.86 -12.97 0.90
N VAL A 162 3.59 -13.64 2.02
CA VAL A 162 3.10 -13.04 3.25
C VAL A 162 4.24 -12.97 4.27
N PHE A 163 4.57 -11.76 4.71
CA PHE A 163 5.43 -11.52 5.86
C PHE A 163 4.63 -11.74 7.15
N HIS A 164 4.87 -12.85 7.85
CA HIS A 164 4.31 -13.14 9.17
C HIS A 164 5.25 -12.63 10.25
N VAL A 165 4.97 -11.45 10.81
CA VAL A 165 5.79 -10.87 11.89
C VAL A 165 5.40 -11.52 13.20
N THR A 166 6.32 -12.28 13.80
CA THR A 166 6.07 -13.05 15.04
C THR A 166 6.66 -12.38 16.28
N HIS A 167 7.68 -11.54 16.11
CA HIS A 167 8.27 -10.75 17.17
C HIS A 167 8.67 -9.37 16.65
N TYR A 168 8.35 -8.33 17.42
CA TYR A 168 8.75 -6.96 17.13
C TYR A 168 9.10 -6.27 18.44
N VAL A 169 10.33 -5.76 18.51
CA VAL A 169 10.81 -4.93 19.61
C VAL A 169 11.17 -3.58 19.01
N GLU A 170 10.48 -2.55 19.45
CA GLU A 170 10.74 -1.19 19.01
C GLU A 170 12.11 -0.70 19.50
N PRO A 171 12.81 0.14 18.71
CA PRO A 171 13.94 0.89 19.21
C PRO A 171 13.49 1.70 20.42
N HIS A 172 14.22 1.59 21.52
CA HIS A 172 13.87 2.23 22.79
C HIS A 172 15.05 3.02 23.31
N PHE A 173 14.74 4.08 24.05
CA PHE A 173 15.75 4.94 24.64
C PHE A 173 16.06 4.45 26.05
N PHE A 174 17.34 4.23 26.37
CA PHE A 174 17.75 3.72 27.67
C PHE A 174 18.96 4.48 28.21
N HIS A 175 19.14 4.42 29.53
CA HIS A 175 20.30 4.96 30.22
C HIS A 175 21.14 3.80 30.75
N ASP A 176 22.32 3.60 30.16
CA ASP A 176 23.33 2.69 30.71
C ASP A 176 24.01 3.39 31.89
N PRO A 177 23.94 2.86 33.13
CA PRO A 177 24.57 3.49 34.29
C PRO A 177 26.09 3.63 34.16
N LYS A 178 26.74 2.86 33.27
CA LYS A 178 28.18 2.98 32.98
C LYS A 178 28.49 4.14 32.02
N LYS A 179 27.48 4.69 31.34
CA LYS A 179 27.65 5.76 30.35
C LYS A 179 27.02 7.05 30.85
N ARG A 180 27.72 8.16 30.65
CA ARG A 180 27.22 9.49 31.04
C ARG A 180 26.02 9.97 30.22
N LYS A 181 25.76 9.38 29.06
CA LYS A 181 24.72 9.82 28.13
C LYS A 181 23.77 8.67 27.82
N PRO A 182 22.46 8.93 27.74
CA PRO A 182 21.49 7.95 27.29
C PRO A 182 21.64 7.66 25.80
N GLU A 183 21.23 6.46 25.39
CA GLU A 183 21.41 5.92 24.04
C GLU A 183 20.15 5.22 23.54
N TRP A 184 20.01 5.10 22.21
CA TRP A 184 18.98 4.23 21.62
C TRP A 184 19.48 2.79 21.58
N GLY A 185 18.67 1.90 22.13
CA GLY A 185 18.76 0.46 21.93
C GLY A 185 18.26 0.11 20.53
N ALA A 186 18.90 -0.90 19.93
CA ALA A 186 18.47 -1.43 18.65
C ALA A 186 17.05 -2.02 18.77
N GLY A 187 16.23 -1.77 17.76
CA GLY A 187 15.03 -2.56 17.51
C GLY A 187 15.40 -3.92 16.93
N TRP A 188 14.46 -4.86 17.07
CA TRP A 188 14.58 -6.23 16.60
C TRP A 188 13.26 -6.60 15.93
N MET A 189 13.32 -7.43 14.89
CA MET A 189 12.13 -8.01 14.27
C MET A 189 12.43 -9.42 13.78
N MET A 190 11.55 -10.34 14.12
CA MET A 190 11.58 -11.72 13.63
C MET A 190 10.25 -12.10 13.01
N GLY A 191 10.31 -13.00 12.04
CA GLY A 191 9.13 -13.53 11.39
C GLY A 191 9.47 -14.55 10.33
N TRP A 192 8.48 -14.77 9.48
CA TRP A 192 8.58 -15.66 8.34
C TRP A 192 8.15 -14.92 7.09
N ILE A 193 8.75 -15.28 5.95
CA ILE A 193 8.12 -15.05 4.66
C ILE A 193 7.61 -16.38 4.16
N ALA A 194 6.32 -16.44 3.85
CA ALA A 194 5.66 -17.67 3.39
C ALA A 194 4.96 -17.40 2.06
N ILE A 195 5.03 -18.36 1.13
CA ILE A 195 4.29 -18.28 -0.13
C ILE A 195 3.01 -19.10 0.01
N HIS A 196 1.89 -18.47 -0.31
CA HIS A 196 0.55 -19.03 -0.29
C HIS A 196 -0.04 -18.99 -1.70
N GLU A 197 -0.85 -19.99 -2.05
CA GLU A 197 -1.77 -19.85 -3.19
C GLU A 197 -2.96 -18.99 -2.75
N LEU A 198 -3.38 -18.05 -3.59
CA LEU A 198 -4.47 -17.13 -3.25
C LEU A 198 -5.78 -17.90 -3.05
N GLY A 199 -6.37 -17.79 -1.86
CA GLY A 199 -7.56 -18.55 -1.47
C GLY A 199 -7.25 -19.69 -0.51
N GLU A 200 -6.01 -20.15 -0.45
CA GLU A 200 -5.59 -21.27 0.40
C GLU A 200 -4.91 -20.76 1.68
N PRO A 201 -5.29 -21.24 2.87
CA PRO A 201 -4.70 -20.78 4.12
C PRO A 201 -3.30 -21.35 4.39
N GLU A 202 -2.97 -22.50 3.78
CA GLU A 202 -1.72 -23.24 4.04
C GLU A 202 -0.55 -22.72 3.18
N ALA A 203 0.60 -22.52 3.82
CA ALA A 203 1.81 -22.10 3.14
C ALA A 203 2.42 -23.25 2.32
N LEU A 204 2.72 -22.99 1.04
CA LEU A 204 3.46 -23.92 0.17
C LEU A 204 4.93 -24.06 0.63
N CYS A 205 5.51 -22.95 1.07
CA CYS A 205 6.89 -22.84 1.53
C CYS A 205 7.06 -21.62 2.42
N GLN A 206 8.17 -21.61 3.15
CA GLN A 206 8.48 -20.53 4.07
C GLN A 206 9.97 -20.44 4.37
N TRP A 207 10.37 -19.27 4.84
CA TRP A 207 11.72 -19.00 5.29
C TRP A 207 11.72 -18.06 6.50
N SER A 208 12.56 -18.35 7.49
CA SER A 208 12.74 -17.54 8.68
C SER A 208 13.51 -16.26 8.38
N ILE A 209 13.08 -15.16 9.01
CA ILE A 209 13.73 -13.85 8.88
C ILE A 209 13.98 -13.31 10.28
N ASP A 210 15.22 -12.93 10.55
CA ASP A 210 15.63 -12.23 11.76
C ASP A 210 16.48 -11.02 11.35
N VAL A 211 16.09 -9.84 11.81
CA VAL A 211 16.83 -8.60 11.59
C VAL A 211 16.89 -7.75 12.84
N ARG A 212 17.98 -6.99 12.95
CA ARG A 212 18.17 -5.95 13.96
C ARG A 212 18.46 -4.62 13.29
N SER A 213 17.95 -3.53 13.86
CA SER A 213 18.27 -2.19 13.38
C SER A 213 19.71 -1.84 13.73
N ASP A 214 20.38 -1.08 12.86
CA ASP A 214 21.74 -0.65 13.12
C ASP A 214 21.77 0.72 13.83
N THR A 215 22.38 0.77 15.01
CA THR A 215 22.54 1.99 15.81
C THR A 215 23.90 2.67 15.61
N SER A 216 24.80 2.09 14.81
CA SER A 216 26.19 2.53 14.67
C SER A 216 26.34 3.88 13.95
N ASN A 217 25.45 4.21 13.00
CA ASN A 217 25.60 5.38 12.12
C ASN A 217 24.95 6.68 12.63
N ALA A 218 24.22 6.69 13.74
CA ALA A 218 23.63 7.92 14.26
C ALA A 218 24.68 8.74 15.04
N SER A 219 24.81 10.05 14.84
CA SER A 219 25.71 10.89 15.66
C SER A 219 25.12 11.17 17.05
N LEU A 220 25.97 11.27 18.09
CA LEU A 220 25.58 11.46 19.50
C LEU A 220 24.59 12.63 19.75
N ALA A 221 24.61 13.69 18.93
CA ALA A 221 23.71 14.85 19.07
C ALA A 221 22.34 14.67 18.37
N ARG A 222 22.25 13.81 17.34
CA ARG A 222 20.98 13.45 16.69
C ARG A 222 20.20 12.41 17.49
N ARG A 223 20.90 11.54 18.24
CA ARG A 223 20.39 10.41 19.05
C ARG A 223 19.41 10.74 20.18
N LEU A 224 19.03 12.00 20.44
CA LEU A 224 18.02 12.32 21.47
C LEU A 224 16.64 12.63 20.88
N ARG A 225 16.54 12.77 19.56
CA ARG A 225 15.31 13.22 18.90
C ARG A 225 14.40 12.04 18.54
N GLU A 226 13.09 12.26 18.64
CA GLU A 226 12.06 11.33 18.17
C GLU A 226 12.23 10.94 16.69
N THR A 227 12.80 11.83 15.87
CA THR A 227 13.16 11.54 14.48
C THR A 227 14.09 10.34 14.34
N THR A 228 14.98 10.11 15.32
CA THR A 228 15.90 8.95 15.33
C THR A 228 15.13 7.65 15.53
N ARG A 229 14.10 7.63 16.39
CA ARG A 229 13.23 6.46 16.55
C ARG A 229 12.58 6.11 15.23
N HIS A 230 12.05 7.11 14.52
CA HIS A 230 11.43 6.89 13.21
C HIS A 230 12.42 6.38 12.16
N GLU A 231 13.66 6.90 12.14
CA GLU A 231 14.72 6.41 11.26
C GLU A 231 15.09 4.95 11.56
N LEU A 232 15.30 4.60 12.83
CA LEU A 232 15.61 3.23 13.25
C LEU A 232 14.47 2.24 12.95
N THR A 233 13.23 2.64 13.19
CA THR A 233 12.06 1.82 12.81
C THR A 233 11.98 1.66 11.30
N SER A 234 12.22 2.71 10.52
CA SER A 234 12.21 2.64 9.06
C SER A 234 13.36 1.77 8.52
N ASP A 235 14.55 1.83 9.13
CA ASP A 235 15.69 0.96 8.80
C ASP A 235 15.35 -0.50 9.08
N LEU A 236 14.73 -0.79 10.22
CA LEU A 236 14.28 -2.14 10.58
C LEU A 236 13.31 -2.71 9.54
N GLY A 237 12.31 -1.94 9.12
CA GLY A 237 11.36 -2.34 8.07
C GLY A 237 12.04 -2.58 6.73
N LYS A 238 12.97 -1.71 6.32
CA LYS A 238 13.76 -1.86 5.09
C LYS A 238 14.60 -3.15 5.13
N ARG A 239 15.35 -3.37 6.21
CA ARG A 239 16.20 -4.57 6.38
C ARG A 239 15.39 -5.85 6.36
N PHE A 240 14.22 -5.87 7.01
CA PHE A 240 13.34 -7.04 7.03
C PHE A 240 12.80 -7.35 5.64
N ARG A 241 12.35 -6.33 4.90
CA ARG A 241 11.92 -6.50 3.51
C ARG A 241 13.06 -7.03 2.65
N GLU A 242 14.25 -6.45 2.74
CA GLU A 242 15.42 -6.92 1.98
C GLU A 242 15.80 -8.36 2.32
N ALA A 243 15.73 -8.74 3.60
CA ALA A 243 15.96 -10.11 4.05
C ALA A 243 14.90 -11.06 3.46
N GLY A 244 13.63 -10.66 3.45
CA GLY A 244 12.57 -11.42 2.80
C GLY A 244 12.77 -11.57 1.29
N MET A 245 13.15 -10.51 0.59
CA MET A 245 13.45 -10.59 -0.85
C MET A 245 14.69 -11.46 -1.14
N ARG A 246 15.67 -11.53 -0.23
CA ARG A 246 16.77 -12.50 -0.33
C ARG A 246 16.27 -13.92 -0.12
N ALA A 247 15.41 -14.14 0.87
CA ALA A 247 14.82 -15.44 1.15
C ALA A 247 13.93 -15.95 -0.01
N LEU A 248 13.13 -15.09 -0.64
CA LEU A 248 12.33 -15.45 -1.82
C LEU A 248 13.21 -15.97 -2.97
N ARG A 249 14.33 -15.30 -3.25
CA ARG A 249 15.30 -15.76 -4.27
C ARG A 249 15.95 -17.11 -3.91
N GLN A 250 16.14 -17.40 -2.63
CA GLN A 250 16.63 -18.71 -2.19
C GLN A 250 15.57 -19.79 -2.40
N LEU A 251 14.30 -19.49 -2.10
CA LEU A 251 13.17 -20.36 -2.38
C LEU A 251 13.01 -20.67 -3.87
N GLU A 252 13.33 -19.72 -4.76
CA GLU A 252 13.40 -19.92 -6.21
C GLU A 252 14.55 -20.88 -6.62
N SER A 253 15.73 -20.74 -6.01
CA SER A 253 16.90 -21.58 -6.37
C SER A 253 16.80 -23.06 -5.93
N GLY A 254 15.88 -23.38 -5.01
CA GLY A 254 15.57 -24.77 -4.63
C GLY A 254 14.89 -25.60 -5.73
N LEU A 255 14.51 -24.97 -6.85
CA LEU A 255 13.82 -25.59 -8.00
C LEU A 255 14.75 -26.42 -8.91
N SER A 256 16.06 -26.40 -8.66
CA SER A 256 17.10 -27.14 -9.39
C SER A 256 18.08 -27.87 -8.46
N LYS A 257 17.58 -28.82 -7.65
CA LYS A 257 18.41 -29.99 -7.37
C LYS A 257 17.75 -31.22 -7.99
N PRO A 258 18.36 -31.83 -9.04
CA PRO A 258 17.98 -33.19 -9.39
C PRO A 258 18.26 -34.08 -8.18
N GLU A 259 17.31 -34.96 -7.89
CA GLU A 259 17.46 -36.06 -6.94
C GLU A 259 18.79 -36.80 -7.21
N ARG A 260 19.47 -37.19 -6.15
CA ARG A 260 20.44 -38.28 -6.19
C ARG A 260 19.72 -39.55 -5.78
#